data_AF-A0A3M7RGV0-F1
#
_entry.id   AF-A0A3M7RGV0-F1
#
_cell.length_a   1.000
_cell.length_b   1.000
_cell.length_c   1.000
_cell.angle_alpha   90.00
_cell.angle_beta   90.00
_cell.angle_gamma   90.00
#
_symmetry.space_group_name_H-M   'P 1'
#
loop_
_entity.id
_entity.type
_entity.pdbx_description
1 polymer ?
#
loop_
_entity_poly.entity_id
_entity_poly.type
_entity_poly.pdbx_seq_one_letter_code
_entity_poly.pdbx_strand_id
1 'polypeptide(L)'
;MAKPQPTSTKQKSRVHRYCPKLDKMNFVLKCEWASECDQIFSSMDAFMKHIDEHVNDSANFECQWRDCDTDCFEDESSFKRHINFHAFHTKLKDIGQKVLDSLHENQKDCQKTKCNLDDQTRNDIPELPFKFECSWNCCDYTTDNPELFYQHIKQLHVDKFELKGTESKCLWSQCQQKIMNKNRLVEHTRHHSQEKLVACPNCGALFASFTKFIDHCSRSSSIGSN
;
A
#
# COMPACT_ATOMS: atom_id res chain seq x y z
N MET A 1 48.44 38.96 -8.92
CA MET A 1 47.01 39.11 -8.61
C MET A 1 46.28 37.89 -9.16
N ALA A 2 45.80 37.03 -8.26
CA ALA A 2 45.33 35.68 -8.57
C ALA A 2 43.92 35.68 -9.17
N LYS A 3 43.70 34.84 -10.19
CA LYS A 3 42.40 34.62 -10.84
C LYS A 3 41.46 33.84 -9.90
N PRO A 4 40.15 34.17 -9.84
CA PRO A 4 39.19 33.43 -9.01
C PRO A 4 38.95 32.02 -9.57
N GLN A 5 38.95 31.03 -8.68
CA GLN A 5 38.61 29.64 -8.97
C GLN A 5 37.10 29.45 -9.17
N PRO A 6 36.66 28.52 -10.04
CA PRO A 6 35.26 28.21 -10.24
C PRO A 6 34.69 27.45 -9.03
N THR A 7 33.57 27.95 -8.51
CA THR A 7 32.79 27.31 -7.43
C THR A 7 32.16 26.01 -7.92
N SER A 8 32.44 24.90 -7.23
CA SER A 8 31.88 23.59 -7.55
C SER A 8 30.38 23.54 -7.27
N THR A 9 29.59 23.34 -8.32
CA THR A 9 28.18 22.97 -8.23
C THR A 9 28.06 21.58 -7.63
N LYS A 10 27.50 21.46 -6.42
CA LYS A 10 27.16 20.17 -5.79
C LYS A 10 26.16 19.41 -6.67
N GLN A 11 26.64 18.36 -7.33
CA GLN A 11 25.82 17.34 -7.99
C GLN A 11 24.99 16.62 -6.92
N LYS A 12 23.65 16.79 -6.95
CA LYS A 12 22.74 15.97 -6.14
C LYS A 12 22.88 14.51 -6.60
N SER A 13 23.41 13.66 -5.73
CA SER A 13 23.52 12.23 -5.98
C SER A 13 22.12 11.64 -6.21
N ARG A 14 21.94 11.01 -7.36
CA ARG A 14 20.69 10.39 -7.78
C ARG A 14 20.62 9.03 -7.09
N VAL A 15 20.11 8.98 -5.86
CA VAL A 15 19.79 7.70 -5.20
C VAL A 15 18.77 7.00 -6.10
N HIS A 16 19.19 5.89 -6.70
CA HIS A 16 18.33 5.07 -7.54
C HIS A 16 17.15 4.62 -6.68
N ARG A 17 15.95 5.19 -6.91
CA ARG A 17 14.74 4.80 -6.16
C ARG A 17 14.52 3.31 -6.40
N TYR A 18 14.73 2.48 -5.37
CA TYR A 18 14.29 1.10 -5.41
C TYR A 18 12.76 1.10 -5.57
N CYS A 19 12.30 0.63 -6.72
CA CYS A 19 10.88 0.40 -7.00
C CYS A 19 10.74 -1.08 -7.32
N PRO A 20 10.26 -1.91 -6.38
CA PRO A 20 10.06 -3.32 -6.66
C PRO A 20 9.06 -3.49 -7.81
N LYS A 21 9.31 -4.48 -8.68
CA LYS A 21 8.35 -4.93 -9.69
C LYS A 21 7.30 -5.81 -9.02
N LEU A 22 6.25 -5.18 -8.50
CA LEU A 22 5.18 -5.83 -7.74
C LEU A 22 4.45 -6.92 -8.55
N ASP A 23 4.45 -6.81 -9.87
CA ASP A 23 3.84 -7.72 -10.84
C ASP A 23 4.55 -9.08 -10.98
N LYS A 24 5.71 -9.27 -10.35
CA LYS A 24 6.47 -10.53 -10.36
C LYS A 24 6.77 -11.08 -8.96
N MET A 25 6.11 -10.56 -7.92
CA MET A 25 6.34 -10.99 -6.55
C MET A 25 5.53 -12.26 -6.23
N ASN A 26 6.20 -13.25 -5.65
CA ASN A 26 5.55 -14.40 -5.02
C ASN A 26 5.09 -13.98 -3.63
N PHE A 27 3.79 -13.84 -3.40
CA PHE A 27 3.30 -13.38 -2.10
C PHE A 27 3.40 -14.49 -1.04
N VAL A 28 3.52 -14.07 0.23
CA VAL A 28 3.35 -14.94 1.40
C VAL A 28 2.28 -14.31 2.27
N LEU A 29 1.03 -14.70 2.02
CA LEU A 29 -0.16 -14.11 2.62
C LEU A 29 -0.65 -15.04 3.72
N LYS A 30 -0.25 -14.77 4.96
CA LYS A 30 -0.72 -15.52 6.12
C LYS A 30 -2.05 -14.96 6.60
N CYS A 31 -3.05 -15.82 6.75
CA CYS A 31 -4.28 -15.47 7.45
C CYS A 31 -3.97 -15.26 8.94
N GLU A 32 -4.54 -14.22 9.53
CA GLU A 32 -4.43 -13.95 10.97
C GLU A 32 -5.84 -13.87 11.59
N TRP A 33 -6.81 -14.57 11.00
CA TRP A 33 -8.17 -14.68 11.49
C TRP A 33 -8.25 -15.64 12.68
N ALA A 34 -8.64 -15.13 13.84
CA ALA A 34 -8.62 -15.83 15.11
C ALA A 34 -7.22 -16.43 15.42
N SER A 35 -7.05 -17.03 16.59
CA SER A 35 -5.81 -17.72 16.94
C SER A 35 -5.61 -19.07 16.22
N GLU A 36 -6.60 -19.51 15.43
CA GLU A 36 -6.68 -20.88 14.91
C GLU A 36 -6.46 -20.97 13.39
N CYS A 37 -6.61 -19.87 12.64
CA CYS A 37 -6.37 -19.90 11.20
C CYS A 37 -4.92 -19.54 10.86
N ASP A 38 -4.12 -20.55 10.51
CA ASP A 38 -2.71 -20.39 10.11
C ASP A 38 -2.46 -20.65 8.62
N GLN A 39 -3.51 -20.58 7.78
CA GLN A 39 -3.37 -20.83 6.34
C GLN A 39 -2.51 -19.76 5.65
N ILE A 40 -1.71 -20.19 4.66
CA ILE A 40 -0.80 -19.33 3.90
C ILE A 40 -1.08 -19.48 2.41
N PHE A 41 -1.15 -18.34 1.71
CA PHE A 41 -1.47 -18.27 0.29
C PHE A 41 -0.37 -17.52 -0.48
N SER A 42 -0.20 -17.89 -1.75
CA SER A 42 0.76 -17.24 -2.66
C SER A 42 0.10 -16.29 -3.67
N SER A 43 -1.22 -16.26 -3.74
CA SER A 43 -2.00 -15.40 -4.62
C SER A 43 -3.09 -14.67 -3.86
N MET A 44 -3.33 -13.42 -4.28
CA MET A 44 -4.37 -12.60 -3.66
C MET A 44 -5.77 -13.16 -3.91
N ASP A 45 -6.03 -13.69 -5.10
CA ASP A 45 -7.32 -14.30 -5.44
C ASP A 45 -7.64 -15.51 -4.55
N ALA A 46 -6.66 -16.37 -4.28
CA ALA A 46 -6.88 -17.52 -3.40
C ALA A 46 -7.06 -17.08 -1.95
N PHE A 47 -6.28 -16.09 -1.50
CA PHE A 47 -6.41 -15.56 -0.15
C PHE A 47 -7.77 -14.89 0.07
N MET A 48 -8.23 -14.06 -0.86
CA MET A 48 -9.54 -13.40 -0.77
C MET A 48 -10.69 -14.41 -0.74
N LYS A 49 -10.65 -15.47 -1.56
CA LYS A 49 -11.65 -16.53 -1.53
C LYS A 49 -11.72 -17.23 -0.17
N HIS A 50 -10.57 -17.44 0.47
CA HIS A 50 -10.51 -17.96 1.82
C HIS A 50 -11.07 -16.98 2.85
N ILE A 51 -10.77 -15.68 2.71
CA ILE A 51 -11.32 -14.65 3.60
C ILE A 51 -12.85 -14.57 3.49
N ASP A 52 -13.43 -14.78 2.31
CA ASP A 52 -14.89 -14.86 2.13
C ASP A 52 -15.52 -15.97 2.97
N GLU A 53 -14.81 -17.08 3.25
CA GLU A 53 -15.31 -18.15 4.13
C GLU A 53 -15.55 -17.61 5.55
N HIS A 54 -14.57 -16.91 6.13
CA HIS A 54 -14.70 -16.29 7.47
C HIS A 54 -15.78 -15.22 7.52
N VAL A 55 -15.87 -14.40 6.47
CA VAL A 55 -16.89 -13.36 6.36
C VAL A 55 -18.30 -13.98 6.33
N ASN A 56 -18.48 -15.07 5.58
CA ASN A 56 -19.79 -15.73 5.45
C ASN A 56 -20.17 -16.54 6.70
N ASP A 57 -19.19 -17.03 7.46
CA ASP A 57 -19.41 -17.77 8.71
C ASP A 57 -19.67 -16.85 9.92
N SER A 58 -19.34 -15.55 9.82
CA SER A 58 -19.54 -14.59 10.91
C SER A 58 -21.02 -14.17 11.07
N ALA A 59 -21.65 -14.63 12.14
CA ALA A 59 -23.07 -14.38 12.41
C ALA A 59 -23.37 -12.95 12.93
N ASN A 60 -22.40 -12.30 13.58
CA ASN A 60 -22.57 -11.01 14.26
C ASN A 60 -21.78 -9.86 13.62
N PHE A 61 -21.19 -10.10 12.44
CA PHE A 61 -20.27 -9.16 11.80
C PHE A 61 -19.14 -8.73 12.74
N GLU A 62 -18.62 -9.68 13.53
CA GLU A 62 -17.54 -9.42 14.48
C GLU A 62 -16.19 -9.63 13.81
N CYS A 63 -15.26 -8.68 13.97
CA CYS A 63 -13.90 -8.87 13.48
C CYS A 63 -13.11 -9.73 14.47
N GLN A 64 -12.49 -10.79 13.95
CA GLN A 64 -11.61 -11.66 14.72
C GLN A 64 -10.17 -11.61 14.22
N TRP A 65 -9.82 -10.58 13.44
CA TRP A 65 -8.45 -10.41 13.00
C TRP A 65 -7.57 -10.16 14.23
N ARG A 66 -6.48 -10.92 14.35
CA ARG A 66 -5.57 -10.81 15.49
C ARG A 66 -5.10 -9.36 15.67
N ASP A 67 -5.01 -8.89 16.91
CA ASP A 67 -4.49 -7.55 17.25
C ASP A 67 -5.27 -6.42 16.53
N CYS A 68 -6.59 -6.58 16.35
CA CYS A 68 -7.51 -5.56 15.86
C CYS A 68 -8.53 -5.22 16.96
N ASP A 69 -8.65 -3.94 17.30
CA ASP A 69 -9.53 -3.47 18.39
C ASP A 69 -10.96 -3.15 17.91
N THR A 70 -11.26 -3.26 16.61
CA THR A 70 -12.62 -3.02 16.10
C THR A 70 -13.43 -4.31 16.21
N ASP A 71 -14.50 -4.31 16.98
CA ASP A 71 -15.24 -5.52 17.35
C ASP A 71 -16.51 -5.71 16.52
N CYS A 72 -17.46 -4.77 16.51
CA CYS A 72 -18.78 -4.96 15.90
C CYS A 72 -19.11 -3.98 14.76
N PHE A 73 -19.84 -4.47 13.76
CA PHE A 73 -20.32 -3.68 12.62
C PHE A 73 -21.85 -3.72 12.51
N GLU A 74 -22.43 -2.60 12.06
CA GLU A 74 -23.89 -2.45 11.94
C GLU A 74 -24.45 -3.21 10.72
N ASP A 75 -23.64 -3.40 9.68
CA ASP A 75 -24.07 -3.95 8.41
C ASP A 75 -22.99 -4.79 7.73
N GLU A 76 -23.44 -5.71 6.87
CA GLU A 76 -22.58 -6.65 6.16
C GLU A 76 -21.56 -5.96 5.24
N SER A 77 -21.91 -4.80 4.66
CA SER A 77 -21.07 -4.08 3.70
C SER A 77 -19.90 -3.39 4.41
N SER A 78 -20.15 -2.74 5.55
CA SER A 78 -19.08 -2.16 6.38
C SER A 78 -18.15 -3.23 6.96
N PHE A 79 -18.70 -4.35 7.43
CA PHE A 79 -17.93 -5.51 7.88
C PHE A 79 -17.04 -6.08 6.78
N LYS A 80 -17.63 -6.39 5.61
CA LYS A 80 -16.89 -6.88 4.43
C LYS A 80 -15.76 -5.93 4.05
N ARG A 81 -16.03 -4.63 4.06
CA ARG A 81 -15.02 -3.62 3.71
C ARG A 81 -13.84 -3.62 4.68
N HIS A 82 -14.13 -3.71 5.98
CA HIS A 82 -13.10 -3.81 7.01
C HIS A 82 -12.24 -5.07 6.83
N ILE A 83 -12.86 -6.25 6.71
CA ILE A 83 -12.14 -7.51 6.55
C ILE A 83 -11.34 -7.57 5.24
N ASN A 84 -11.90 -7.08 4.12
CA ASN A 84 -11.17 -6.98 2.86
C ASN A 84 -9.94 -6.08 2.97
N PHE A 85 -9.99 -5.05 3.82
CA PHE A 85 -8.84 -4.19 4.05
C PHE A 85 -7.76 -4.88 4.88
N HIS A 86 -8.09 -5.74 5.86
CA HIS A 86 -7.09 -6.58 6.52
C HIS A 86 -6.36 -7.49 5.53
N ALA A 87 -7.10 -8.14 4.62
CA ALA A 87 -6.47 -8.96 3.58
C ALA A 87 -5.51 -8.13 2.71
N PHE A 88 -5.96 -6.95 2.26
CA PHE A 88 -5.11 -6.00 1.52
C PHE A 88 -3.90 -5.53 2.33
N HIS A 89 -4.07 -5.26 3.63
CA HIS A 89 -3.01 -4.85 4.54
C HIS A 89 -1.96 -5.95 4.71
N THR A 90 -2.36 -7.22 4.83
CA THR A 90 -1.45 -8.37 4.83
C THR A 90 -0.59 -8.40 3.57
N LYS A 91 -1.17 -8.18 2.40
CA LYS A 91 -0.39 -8.04 1.14
C LYS A 91 0.61 -6.88 1.23
N LEU A 92 0.20 -5.73 1.75
CA LEU A 92 1.09 -4.58 1.89
C LEU A 92 2.24 -4.83 2.88
N LYS A 93 1.99 -5.58 3.97
CA LYS A 93 3.01 -6.01 4.94
C LYS A 93 4.01 -6.96 4.30
N ASP A 94 3.54 -7.92 3.51
CA ASP A 94 4.40 -8.85 2.77
C ASP A 94 5.26 -8.14 1.71
N ILE A 95 4.72 -7.14 1.00
CA ILE A 95 5.50 -6.24 0.14
C ILE A 95 6.58 -5.53 0.97
N GLY A 96 6.24 -5.04 2.15
CA GLY A 96 7.17 -4.37 3.06
C GLY A 96 8.31 -5.27 3.50
N GLN A 97 7.99 -6.51 3.87
CA GLN A 97 8.98 -7.53 4.25
C GLN A 97 9.96 -7.80 3.09
N LYS A 98 9.45 -8.03 1.88
CA LYS A 98 10.28 -8.26 0.69
C LYS A 98 11.20 -7.08 0.35
N VAL A 99 10.72 -5.86 0.54
CA VAL A 99 11.54 -4.66 0.37
C VAL A 99 12.69 -4.68 1.38
N LEU A 100 12.43 -4.96 2.65
CA LEU A 100 13.47 -5.05 3.69
C LEU A 100 14.48 -6.17 3.41
N ASP A 101 14.01 -7.35 3.04
CA ASP A 101 14.86 -8.50 2.70
C ASP A 101 15.82 -8.13 1.56
N SER A 102 15.31 -7.49 0.50
CA SER A 102 16.14 -7.04 -0.63
C SER A 102 17.18 -5.97 -0.24
N LEU A 103 16.90 -5.15 0.78
CA LEU A 103 17.87 -4.19 1.29
C LEU A 103 18.95 -4.89 2.12
N HIS A 104 18.59 -5.91 2.91
CA HIS A 104 19.53 -6.67 3.73
C HIS A 104 20.48 -7.52 2.88
N GLU A 105 20.01 -8.12 1.78
CA GLU A 105 20.88 -8.85 0.84
C GLU A 105 21.97 -7.95 0.23
N ASN A 106 21.68 -6.67 0.06
CA ASN A 106 22.60 -5.68 -0.50
C ASN A 106 23.49 -5.00 0.57
N GLN A 107 23.17 -5.15 1.86
CA GLN A 107 23.94 -4.59 2.98
C GLN A 107 24.96 -5.63 3.49
N LYS A 108 26.24 -5.43 3.17
CA LYS A 108 27.35 -6.30 3.62
C LYS A 108 27.73 -6.16 5.11
N ASP A 109 27.10 -5.24 5.84
CA ASP A 109 27.37 -4.96 7.26
C ASP A 109 26.13 -5.20 8.14
N CYS A 110 26.38 -5.61 9.39
CA CYS A 110 25.46 -6.15 10.42
C CYS A 110 24.23 -5.28 10.80
N GLN A 111 24.01 -4.13 10.16
CA GLN A 111 22.95 -3.19 10.52
C GLN A 111 21.70 -3.41 9.68
N LYS A 112 20.94 -4.47 9.99
CA LYS A 112 19.64 -4.75 9.37
C LYS A 112 18.69 -3.57 9.60
N THR A 113 18.23 -2.97 8.51
CA THR A 113 17.19 -1.93 8.54
C THR A 113 15.88 -2.54 9.07
N LYS A 114 15.41 -2.13 10.24
CA LYS A 114 14.18 -2.65 10.86
C LYS A 114 13.45 -1.54 11.63
N CYS A 115 12.12 -1.63 11.65
CA CYS A 115 11.31 -0.79 12.52
C CYS A 115 11.61 -1.11 14.00
N ASN A 116 11.57 -0.07 14.84
CA ASN A 116 11.81 -0.17 16.29
C ASN A 116 10.56 0.16 17.13
N LEU A 117 9.41 0.39 16.49
CA LEU A 117 8.14 0.49 17.22
C LEU A 117 7.73 -0.91 17.71
N ASP A 118 6.90 -0.96 18.75
CA ASP A 118 6.24 -2.22 19.13
C ASP A 118 5.23 -2.66 18.05
N ASP A 119 4.67 -3.85 18.26
CA ASP A 119 3.74 -4.53 17.35
C ASP A 119 2.28 -4.45 17.83
N GLN A 120 1.97 -3.62 18.84
CA GLN A 120 0.61 -3.52 19.38
C GLN A 120 -0.39 -3.08 18.31
N THR A 121 0.01 -2.11 17.48
CA THR A 121 -0.84 -1.56 16.41
C THR A 121 -0.64 -2.27 15.07
N ARG A 122 -0.06 -3.49 15.05
CA ARG A 122 0.40 -4.15 13.82
C ARG A 122 -0.72 -4.44 12.84
N ASN A 123 -1.92 -4.70 13.34
CA ASN A 123 -3.11 -4.99 12.54
C ASN A 123 -4.17 -3.89 12.63
N ASP A 124 -3.85 -2.74 13.23
CA ASP A 124 -4.72 -1.57 13.18
C ASP A 124 -4.82 -1.06 11.75
N ILE A 125 -6.06 -0.98 11.27
CA ILE A 125 -6.37 -0.48 9.92
C ILE A 125 -7.21 0.80 10.02
N PRO A 126 -7.13 1.69 9.01
CA PRO A 126 -7.95 2.89 9.00
C PRO A 126 -9.43 2.56 9.02
N GLU A 127 -10.23 3.44 9.62
CA GLU A 127 -11.68 3.39 9.48
C GLU A 127 -12.09 3.59 8.01
N LEU A 128 -13.00 2.74 7.55
CA LEU A 128 -13.53 2.78 6.19
C LEU A 128 -15.05 2.93 6.28
N PRO A 129 -15.58 4.15 6.44
CA PRO A 129 -17.02 4.37 6.58
C PRO A 129 -17.78 4.28 5.24
N PHE A 130 -17.09 4.45 4.11
CA PHE A 130 -17.72 4.51 2.78
C PHE A 130 -17.11 3.51 1.81
N LYS A 131 -17.92 3.14 0.80
CA LYS A 131 -17.48 2.29 -0.32
C LYS A 131 -16.39 2.99 -1.12
N PHE A 132 -15.57 2.21 -1.80
CA PHE A 132 -14.60 2.73 -2.75
C PHE A 132 -15.31 3.06 -4.05
N GLU A 133 -15.43 4.36 -4.35
CA GLU A 133 -16.15 4.86 -5.53
C GLU A 133 -15.16 5.45 -6.55
N CYS A 134 -15.26 5.00 -7.80
CA CYS A 134 -14.45 5.53 -8.88
C CYS A 134 -15.05 6.85 -9.37
N SER A 135 -14.30 7.93 -9.22
CA SER A 135 -14.68 9.26 -9.72
C SER A 135 -14.03 9.59 -11.06
N TRP A 136 -13.65 8.58 -11.85
CA TRP A 136 -13.21 8.78 -13.23
C TRP A 136 -14.41 9.15 -14.10
N ASN A 137 -14.26 10.12 -15.01
CA ASN A 137 -15.37 10.57 -15.86
C ASN A 137 -15.95 9.40 -16.67
N CYS A 138 -17.27 9.26 -16.63
CA CYS A 138 -18.01 8.15 -17.23
C CYS A 138 -17.68 6.76 -16.63
N CYS A 139 -17.35 6.71 -15.34
CA CYS A 139 -17.24 5.48 -14.57
C CYS A 139 -18.11 5.57 -13.32
N ASP A 140 -18.88 4.51 -13.05
CA ASP A 140 -19.80 4.34 -11.92
C ASP A 140 -19.40 3.16 -11.02
N TYR A 141 -18.15 2.68 -11.17
CA TYR A 141 -17.67 1.53 -10.45
C TYR A 141 -17.58 1.83 -8.94
N THR A 142 -18.20 0.97 -8.14
CA THR A 142 -18.15 1.01 -6.68
C THR A 142 -17.87 -0.39 -6.12
N THR A 143 -17.14 -0.48 -5.02
CA THR A 143 -16.83 -1.75 -4.34
C THR A 143 -16.50 -1.56 -2.87
N ASP A 144 -16.69 -2.60 -2.05
CA ASP A 144 -16.21 -2.67 -0.66
C ASP A 144 -14.79 -3.25 -0.57
N ASN A 145 -14.19 -3.66 -1.69
CA ASN A 145 -12.90 -4.31 -1.71
C ASN A 145 -11.80 -3.38 -2.27
N PRO A 146 -10.80 -2.99 -1.46
CA PRO A 146 -9.71 -2.11 -1.91
C PRO A 146 -8.86 -2.72 -3.02
N GLU A 147 -8.58 -4.03 -3.00
CA GLU A 147 -7.80 -4.70 -4.04
C GLU A 147 -8.51 -4.59 -5.39
N LEU A 148 -9.83 -4.86 -5.42
CA LEU A 148 -10.63 -4.72 -6.64
C LEU A 148 -10.68 -3.27 -7.12
N PHE A 149 -10.78 -2.30 -6.22
CA PHE A 149 -10.79 -0.88 -6.56
C PHE A 149 -9.49 -0.43 -7.23
N TYR A 150 -8.33 -0.74 -6.64
CA TYR A 150 -7.05 -0.34 -7.21
C TYR A 150 -6.73 -1.10 -8.51
N GLN A 151 -7.11 -2.38 -8.59
CA GLN A 151 -7.02 -3.16 -9.81
C GLN A 151 -7.90 -2.57 -10.93
N HIS A 152 -9.12 -2.16 -10.61
CA HIS A 152 -10.03 -1.48 -11.54
C HIS A 152 -9.39 -0.22 -12.13
N ILE A 153 -8.86 0.68 -11.28
CA ILE A 153 -8.21 1.91 -11.74
C ILE A 153 -7.03 1.59 -12.65
N LYS A 154 -6.17 0.63 -12.24
CA LYS A 154 -5.01 0.24 -13.01
C LYS A 154 -5.41 -0.30 -14.39
N GLN A 155 -6.31 -1.28 -14.44
CA GLN A 155 -6.63 -2.02 -15.67
C GLN A 155 -7.53 -1.22 -16.62
N LEU A 156 -8.46 -0.42 -16.10
CA LEU A 156 -9.42 0.31 -16.95
C LEU A 156 -9.03 1.76 -17.22
N HIS A 157 -8.39 2.45 -16.29
CA HIS A 157 -8.13 3.88 -16.41
C HIS A 157 -6.67 4.23 -16.66
N VAL A 158 -5.73 3.37 -16.26
CA VAL A 158 -4.30 3.60 -16.47
C VAL A 158 -3.78 2.82 -17.69
N ASP A 159 -4.00 1.51 -17.71
CA ASP A 159 -3.45 0.63 -18.76
C ASP A 159 -4.06 0.95 -20.13
N LYS A 160 -5.38 1.20 -20.16
CA LYS A 160 -6.13 1.60 -21.36
C LYS A 160 -6.05 3.10 -21.67
N PHE A 161 -5.33 3.90 -20.89
CA PHE A 161 -5.22 5.33 -21.15
C PHE A 161 -4.41 5.62 -22.41
N GLU A 162 -4.99 6.39 -23.32
CA GLU A 162 -4.34 6.84 -24.54
C GLU A 162 -3.71 8.23 -24.36
N LEU A 163 -2.38 8.31 -24.50
CA LEU A 163 -1.67 9.57 -24.55
C LEU A 163 -1.72 10.12 -25.98
N LYS A 164 -2.40 11.25 -26.17
CA LYS A 164 -2.50 11.94 -27.45
C LYS A 164 -1.49 13.10 -27.48
N GLY A 165 -0.52 13.04 -28.39
CA GLY A 165 0.48 14.10 -28.55
C GLY A 165 1.49 14.18 -27.39
N THR A 166 1.80 15.40 -26.95
CA THR A 166 2.81 15.67 -25.90
C THR A 166 2.25 15.58 -24.48
N GLU A 167 0.94 15.80 -24.30
CA GLU A 167 0.26 15.77 -23.02
C GLU A 167 -1.22 15.41 -23.18
N SER A 168 -1.80 14.75 -22.18
CA SER A 168 -3.24 14.45 -22.12
C SER A 168 -3.80 14.77 -20.74
N LYS A 169 -5.04 15.23 -20.67
CA LYS A 169 -5.66 15.59 -19.38
C LYS A 169 -6.04 14.33 -18.59
N CYS A 170 -5.85 14.36 -17.29
CA CYS A 170 -6.47 13.40 -16.39
C CYS A 170 -7.99 13.52 -16.52
N LEU A 171 -8.69 12.38 -16.52
CA LEU A 171 -10.14 12.32 -16.63
C LEU A 171 -10.82 12.04 -15.28
N TRP A 172 -10.07 12.13 -14.17
CA TRP A 172 -10.70 12.12 -12.85
C TRP A 172 -11.57 13.38 -12.69
N SER A 173 -12.73 13.22 -12.06
CA SER A 173 -13.70 14.29 -11.87
C SER A 173 -13.03 15.51 -11.23
N GLN A 174 -13.29 16.68 -11.81
CA GLN A 174 -12.72 17.98 -11.40
C GLN A 174 -11.18 18.09 -11.46
N CYS A 175 -10.48 17.12 -12.04
CA CYS A 175 -9.03 17.20 -12.22
C CYS A 175 -8.67 17.92 -13.52
N GLN A 176 -7.72 18.86 -13.44
CA GLN A 176 -7.18 19.59 -14.61
C GLN A 176 -5.71 19.25 -14.89
N GLN A 177 -5.16 18.23 -14.21
CA GLN A 177 -3.76 17.87 -14.35
C GLN A 177 -3.45 17.30 -15.74
N LYS A 178 -2.30 17.71 -16.27
CA LYS A 178 -1.81 17.26 -17.58
C LYS A 178 -0.75 16.19 -17.38
N ILE A 179 -0.91 15.09 -18.12
CA ILE A 179 -0.14 13.87 -18.00
C ILE A 179 0.71 13.70 -19.26
N MET A 180 2.02 13.63 -19.07
CA MET A 180 2.99 13.53 -20.17
C MET A 180 3.36 12.08 -20.53
N ASN A 181 3.22 11.13 -19.60
CA ASN A 181 3.53 9.72 -19.82
C ASN A 181 2.79 8.80 -18.83
N LYS A 182 2.76 7.50 -19.12
CA LYS A 182 2.03 6.50 -18.30
C LYS A 182 2.55 6.42 -16.86
N ASN A 183 3.86 6.52 -16.63
CA ASN A 183 4.40 6.49 -15.26
C ASN A 183 3.90 7.66 -14.42
N ARG A 184 3.77 8.85 -15.03
CA ARG A 184 3.16 10.02 -14.37
C ARG A 184 1.67 9.83 -14.14
N LEU A 185 0.97 9.14 -15.03
CA LEU A 185 -0.44 8.80 -14.81
C LEU A 185 -0.59 7.91 -13.57
N VAL A 186 0.18 6.82 -13.48
CA VAL A 186 0.17 5.90 -12.34
C VAL A 186 0.42 6.64 -11.03
N GLU A 187 1.43 7.50 -10.98
CA GLU A 187 1.74 8.31 -9.78
C GLU A 187 0.61 9.30 -9.47
N HIS A 188 0.02 9.90 -10.51
CA HIS A 188 -1.04 10.88 -10.35
C HIS A 188 -2.35 10.26 -9.85
N THR A 189 -2.78 9.11 -10.38
CA THR A 189 -4.05 8.48 -9.96
C THR A 189 -4.07 8.11 -8.48
N ARG A 190 -2.90 7.85 -7.88
CA ARG A 190 -2.76 7.61 -6.43
C ARG A 190 -3.15 8.79 -5.56
N HIS A 191 -3.04 10.02 -6.07
CA HIS A 191 -3.47 11.21 -5.34
C HIS A 191 -5.00 11.27 -5.22
N HIS A 192 -5.72 10.63 -6.14
CA HIS A 192 -7.16 10.55 -6.07
C HIS A 192 -7.63 9.29 -5.34
N SER A 193 -7.02 8.15 -5.64
CA SER A 193 -7.42 6.87 -5.05
C SER A 193 -6.92 6.66 -3.61
N GLN A 194 -5.98 7.48 -3.15
CA GLN A 194 -5.31 7.34 -1.84
C GLN A 194 -4.56 6.01 -1.63
N GLU A 195 -4.25 5.30 -2.73
CA GLU A 195 -3.60 3.98 -2.72
C GLU A 195 -2.34 3.96 -1.85
N LYS A 196 -2.27 2.98 -0.94
CA LYS A 196 -1.07 2.64 -0.18
C LYS A 196 -0.35 1.50 -0.88
N LEU A 197 0.97 1.58 -0.93
CA LEU A 197 1.80 0.67 -1.72
C LEU A 197 2.55 -0.35 -0.87
N VAL A 198 2.74 -0.04 0.41
CA VAL A 198 3.54 -0.86 1.32
C VAL A 198 3.11 -0.57 2.74
N ALA A 199 3.16 -1.59 3.59
CA ALA A 199 2.95 -1.48 5.02
C ALA A 199 4.18 -2.02 5.76
N CYS A 200 4.43 -1.49 6.96
CA CYS A 200 5.48 -2.02 7.82
C CYS A 200 5.07 -3.39 8.38
N PRO A 201 5.85 -4.46 8.16
CA PRO A 201 5.48 -5.79 8.64
C PRO A 201 5.49 -5.90 10.18
N ASN A 202 6.17 -4.97 10.86
CA ASN A 202 6.31 -4.92 12.30
C ASN A 202 5.17 -4.14 12.98
N CYS A 203 5.00 -2.85 12.66
CA CYS A 203 4.02 -1.99 13.34
C CYS A 203 2.76 -1.69 12.50
N GLY A 204 2.60 -2.29 11.33
CA GLY A 204 1.40 -2.12 10.49
C GLY A 204 1.32 -0.80 9.71
N ALA A 205 2.16 0.20 9.99
CA ALA A 205 2.07 1.53 9.38
C ALA A 205 2.03 1.51 7.84
N LEU A 206 1.10 2.26 7.25
CA LEU A 206 0.83 2.31 5.80
C LEU A 206 1.58 3.47 5.11
N PHE A 207 2.15 3.21 3.93
CA PHE A 207 2.89 4.21 3.16
C PHE A 207 2.47 4.27 1.68
N ALA A 208 2.32 5.49 1.16
CA ALA A 208 2.10 5.75 -0.26
C ALA A 208 3.40 5.78 -1.09
N SER A 209 4.58 5.60 -0.46
CA SER A 209 5.86 5.53 -1.16
C SER A 209 6.86 4.62 -0.44
N PHE A 210 7.65 3.87 -1.21
CA PHE A 210 8.73 3.03 -0.68
C PHE A 210 9.82 3.84 0.02
N THR A 211 10.14 5.05 -0.46
CA THR A 211 11.13 5.90 0.20
C THR A 211 10.71 6.26 1.62
N LYS A 212 9.45 6.67 1.82
CA LYS A 212 8.93 6.97 3.17
C LYS A 212 8.90 5.75 4.08
N PHE A 213 8.60 4.58 3.53
CA PHE A 213 8.66 3.31 4.26
C PHE A 213 10.10 2.97 4.70
N ILE A 214 11.08 3.10 3.80
CA ILE A 214 12.50 2.87 4.12
C ILE A 214 13.01 3.89 5.16
N ASP A 215 12.62 5.16 5.02
CA ASP A 215 12.93 6.20 6.01
C ASP A 215 12.33 5.86 7.38
N HIS A 216 11.11 5.32 7.42
CA HIS A 216 10.48 4.84 8.65
C HIS A 216 11.28 3.69 9.28
N CYS A 217 11.66 2.67 8.51
CA CYS A 217 12.41 1.51 9.03
C CYS A 217 13.88 1.81 9.35
N SER A 218 14.44 2.91 8.86
CA SER A 218 15.82 3.33 9.16
C SER A 218 15.90 4.24 10.37
N ARG A 219 14.81 4.92 10.72
CA ARG A 219 14.70 5.74 11.93
C ARG A 219 14.44 4.84 13.12
N SER A 220 15.49 4.48 13.83
CA SER A 220 15.36 4.13 15.24
C SER A 220 14.79 5.37 15.94
N SER A 221 13.53 5.36 16.37
CA SER A 221 12.95 6.50 17.07
C SER A 221 13.70 6.76 18.38
N SER A 222 14.70 7.64 18.35
CA SER A 222 14.99 8.52 19.47
C SER A 222 13.92 9.61 19.47
N ILE A 223 12.76 9.29 20.04
CA ILE A 223 11.86 10.30 20.60
C ILE A 223 11.94 10.10 22.10
N GLY A 224 12.89 10.81 22.71
CA GLY A 224 12.89 11.05 24.14
C GLY A 224 11.81 12.07 24.49
N SER A 225 11.17 11.81 25.62
CA SER A 225 10.90 12.78 26.69
C SER A 225 10.16 14.06 26.31
N ASN A 226 8.89 14.13 26.74
CA ASN A 226 8.39 15.30 27.44
C ASN A 226 7.89 14.88 28.82
#